data_AF-A0A7V7C322-F1
#
_entry.id   AF-A0A7V7C322-F1
#
_cell.length_a   1.000
_cell.length_b   1.000
_cell.length_c   1.000
_cell.angle_alpha   90.00
_cell.angle_beta   90.00
_cell.angle_gamma   90.00
#
_symmetry.space_group_name_H-M   'P 1'
#
loop_
_entity.id
_entity.type
_entity.pdbx_description
1 polymer ?
#
loop_
_entity_poly.entity_id
_entity_poly.type
_entity_poly.pdbx_seq_one_letter_code
_entity_poly.pdbx_strand_id
1 'polypeptide(L)'
;MHAALVIVSEHDPKDIFQGIDHLWVKPPRKLKGKYTLEPGITFDCLIFSDLETLGDEEVLMDGGLVVTNFYFQTSREDLFCVGPLNGSSLKIEEQYERIKEFLMNPI
;
A
#
# COMPACT_ATOMS: atom_id res chain seq x y z
N MET A 1 13.27 12.27 -1.59
CA MET A 1 13.40 10.81 -1.68
C MET A 1 12.14 10.31 -2.38
N HIS A 2 12.24 9.90 -3.65
CA HIS A 2 11.10 9.36 -4.40
C HIS A 2 11.09 7.85 -4.17
N ALA A 3 10.35 7.41 -3.15
CA ALA A 3 10.05 6.01 -2.97
C ALA A 3 8.68 5.78 -3.61
N ALA A 4 8.65 5.05 -4.72
CA ALA A 4 7.39 4.54 -5.23
C ALA A 4 6.96 3.39 -4.31
N LEU A 5 5.82 3.56 -3.67
CA LEU A 5 5.30 2.64 -2.67
C LEU A 5 3.84 2.37 -2.99
N VAL A 6 3.37 1.20 -2.64
CA VAL A 6 1.97 0.79 -2.85
C VAL A 6 1.34 0.54 -1.48
N ILE A 7 0.21 1.19 -1.21
CA ILE A 7 -0.65 0.91 -0.08
C ILE A 7 -1.95 0.31 -0.62
N VAL A 8 -2.20 -0.94 -0.24
CA VAL A 8 -3.43 -1.66 -0.52
C VAL A 8 -4.42 -1.34 0.58
N SER A 9 -5.51 -0.66 0.22
CA SER A 9 -6.56 -0.27 1.14
C SER A 9 -7.81 0.15 0.39
N GLU A 10 -8.97 -0.25 0.90
CA GLU A 10 -10.27 0.25 0.46
C GLU A 10 -10.67 1.57 1.17
N HIS A 11 -9.82 2.07 2.08
CA HIS A 11 -10.12 3.22 2.92
C HIS A 11 -9.38 4.48 2.49
N ASP A 12 -10.03 5.64 2.64
CA ASP A 12 -9.41 6.94 2.37
C ASP A 12 -8.39 7.29 3.47
N PRO A 13 -7.13 7.61 3.14
CA PRO A 13 -6.14 8.04 4.12
C PRO A 13 -6.36 9.47 4.64
N LYS A 14 -7.40 10.18 4.16
CA LYS A 14 -7.73 11.56 4.52
C LYS A 14 -6.52 12.48 4.29
N ASP A 15 -6.24 13.36 5.24
CA ASP A 15 -5.14 14.33 5.15
C ASP A 15 -3.79 13.75 5.64
N ILE A 16 -3.70 12.46 5.96
CA ILE A 16 -2.49 11.87 6.56
C ILE A 16 -1.27 12.04 5.64
N PHE A 17 -1.43 11.84 4.33
CA PHE A 17 -0.35 11.99 3.34
C PHE A 17 -0.32 13.37 2.68
N GLN A 18 -0.88 14.41 3.32
CA GLN A 18 -0.79 15.77 2.79
C GLN A 18 0.68 16.18 2.59
N GLY A 19 1.00 16.66 1.38
CA GLY A 19 2.36 17.02 0.98
C GLY A 19 3.20 15.87 0.39
N ILE A 20 2.62 14.67 0.26
CA ILE A 20 3.21 13.53 -0.45
C ILE A 20 2.42 13.29 -1.74
N ASP A 21 3.12 13.27 -2.87
CA ASP A 21 2.52 12.95 -4.16
C ASP A 21 1.95 11.53 -4.13
N HIS A 22 0.68 11.40 -4.48
CA HIS A 22 -0.02 10.13 -4.47
C HIS A 22 -1.04 10.01 -5.60
N LEU A 23 -1.34 8.77 -6.00
CA LEU A 23 -2.31 8.43 -7.01
C LEU A 23 -3.20 7.29 -6.51
N TRP A 24 -4.50 7.42 -6.75
CA TRP A 24 -5.43 6.32 -6.60
C TRP A 24 -5.51 5.49 -7.88
N VAL A 25 -5.27 4.19 -7.74
CA VAL A 25 -5.35 3.23 -8.84
C VAL A 25 -6.47 2.25 -8.56
N LYS A 26 -7.47 2.31 -9.44
CA LYS A 26 -8.67 1.48 -9.37
C LYS A 26 -8.75 0.54 -10.58
N PRO A 27 -9.51 -0.56 -10.48
CA PRO A 27 -9.81 -1.40 -11.63
C PRO A 27 -10.33 -0.59 -12.83
N PRO A 28 -10.01 -0.99 -14.08
CA PRO A 28 -9.37 -2.25 -14.47
C PRO A 28 -7.83 -2.20 -14.49
N ARG A 29 -7.20 -1.14 -13.95
CA ARG A 29 -5.73 -1.07 -13.89
C ARG A 29 -5.21 -2.10 -12.90
N LYS A 30 -4.06 -2.70 -13.22
CA LYS A 30 -3.39 -3.70 -12.37
C LYS A 30 -1.92 -3.36 -12.22
N LEU A 31 -1.35 -3.64 -11.05
CA LEU A 31 0.08 -3.62 -10.84
C LEU A 31 0.75 -4.75 -11.63
N LYS A 32 1.90 -4.42 -12.21
CA LYS A 32 2.77 -5.33 -12.95
C LYS A 32 4.20 -5.08 -12.49
N GLY A 33 4.61 -5.79 -11.44
CA GLY A 33 5.86 -5.51 -10.75
C GLY A 33 5.79 -4.23 -9.91
N LYS A 34 6.96 -3.77 -9.49
CA LYS A 34 7.10 -2.78 -8.41
C LYS A 34 6.60 -1.37 -8.78
N TYR A 35 6.77 -0.96 -10.03
CA TYR A 35 6.63 0.45 -10.46
C TYR A 35 5.88 0.63 -11.78
N THR A 36 5.03 -0.33 -12.15
CA THR A 36 4.32 -0.29 -13.42
C THR A 36 2.89 -0.76 -13.26
N LEU A 37 1.95 -0.03 -13.87
CA LEU A 37 0.56 -0.41 -14.01
C LEU A 37 0.29 -0.85 -15.45
N GLU A 38 -0.59 -1.80 -15.66
CA GLU A 38 -1.09 -2.09 -17.00
C GLU A 38 -2.08 -1.00 -17.47
N PRO A 39 -1.96 -0.52 -18.72
CA PRO A 39 -1.06 -0.96 -19.80
C PRO A 39 0.24 -0.12 -19.94
N GLY A 40 1.23 -0.31 -19.07
CA GLY A 40 2.58 0.25 -19.21
C GLY A 40 2.81 1.63 -18.60
N ILE A 41 2.02 2.03 -17.59
CA ILE A 41 2.18 3.31 -16.90
C ILE A 41 3.20 3.16 -15.78
N THR A 42 4.32 3.87 -15.86
CA THR A 42 5.31 3.96 -14.76
C THR A 42 4.93 5.07 -13.79
N PHE A 43 5.25 4.90 -12.51
CA PHE A 43 4.99 5.89 -11.46
C PHE A 43 6.18 5.99 -10.49
N ASP A 44 6.37 7.17 -9.91
CA ASP A 44 7.40 7.50 -8.93
C ASP A 44 6.82 8.06 -7.62
N CYS A 45 5.51 7.83 -7.39
CA CYS A 45 4.73 8.36 -6.27
C CYS A 45 4.06 7.24 -5.44
N LEU A 46 3.36 7.63 -4.37
CA LEU A 46 2.59 6.72 -3.52
C LEU A 46 1.32 6.26 -4.24
N ILE A 47 1.08 4.95 -4.29
CA ILE A 47 -0.12 4.38 -4.90
C ILE A 47 -1.07 3.89 -3.81
N PHE A 48 -2.32 4.35 -3.85
CA PHE A 48 -3.42 3.73 -3.13
C PHE A 48 -4.18 2.81 -4.08
N SER A 49 -4.38 1.55 -3.68
CA SER A 49 -5.06 0.57 -4.52
C SER A 49 -6.04 -0.31 -3.76
N ASP A 50 -7.10 -0.72 -4.45
CA ASP A 50 -7.94 -1.82 -4.00
C ASP A 50 -7.19 -3.15 -4.14
N LEU A 51 -7.64 -4.20 -3.46
CA LEU A 51 -7.02 -5.53 -3.52
C LEU A 51 -7.00 -6.09 -4.96
N GLU A 52 -8.06 -5.85 -5.73
CA GLU A 52 -8.17 -6.30 -7.13
C GLU A 52 -7.07 -5.68 -8.03
N THR A 53 -6.61 -4.47 -7.69
CA THR A 53 -5.56 -3.75 -8.42
C THR A 53 -4.17 -4.39 -8.23
N LEU A 54 -3.98 -5.24 -7.22
CA LEU A 54 -2.71 -5.97 -7.03
C LEU A 54 -2.41 -6.95 -8.16
N GLY A 55 -3.42 -7.41 -8.91
CA GLY A 55 -3.23 -8.36 -10.01
C GLY A 55 -2.60 -9.67 -9.53
N ASP A 56 -1.44 -10.01 -10.10
CA ASP A 56 -0.71 -11.26 -9.85
C ASP A 56 0.38 -11.10 -8.77
N GLU A 57 0.43 -9.98 -8.05
CA GLU A 57 1.41 -9.75 -6.98
C GLU A 57 1.12 -10.65 -5.78
N GLU A 58 1.95 -11.68 -5.58
CA GLU A 58 1.82 -12.61 -4.46
C GLU A 58 2.34 -12.00 -3.15
N VAL A 59 1.50 -12.04 -2.10
CA VAL A 59 1.85 -11.68 -0.73
C VAL A 59 1.65 -12.87 0.20
N LEU A 60 2.43 -12.95 1.29
CA LEU A 60 2.22 -13.97 2.30
C LEU A 60 0.87 -13.78 3.01
N MET A 61 0.12 -14.87 3.12
CA MET A 61 -1.17 -14.91 3.79
C MET A 61 -1.18 -15.96 4.90
N ASP A 62 -1.91 -15.68 5.98
CA ASP A 62 -2.21 -16.64 7.05
C ASP A 62 -3.68 -16.53 7.44
N GLY A 63 -4.41 -17.65 7.42
CA GLY A 63 -5.84 -17.68 7.76
C GLY A 63 -6.74 -16.77 6.90
N GLY A 64 -6.33 -16.42 5.67
CA GLY A 64 -7.06 -15.48 4.80
C GLY A 64 -6.73 -14.00 5.03
N LEU A 65 -5.77 -13.70 5.91
CA LEU A 65 -5.28 -12.35 6.20
C LEU A 65 -3.88 -12.15 5.60
N VAL A 66 -3.58 -10.93 5.17
CA VAL A 66 -2.25 -10.54 4.69
C VAL A 66 -1.31 -10.40 5.88
N VAL A 67 -0.20 -11.13 5.84
CA VAL A 67 0.82 -11.04 6.89
C VAL A 67 1.61 -9.75 6.70
N THR A 68 1.66 -8.91 7.75
CA THR A 68 2.39 -7.64 7.74
C THR A 68 3.31 -7.47 8.94
N ASN A 69 4.35 -6.65 8.79
CA ASN A 69 5.21 -6.24 9.91
C ASN A 69 4.58 -5.09 10.75
N PHE A 70 5.36 -4.53 11.69
CA PHE A 70 4.92 -3.43 12.57
C PHE A 70 4.41 -2.18 11.83
N TYR A 71 4.98 -1.90 10.65
CA TYR A 71 4.65 -0.77 9.79
C TYR A 71 3.59 -1.10 8.73
N PHE A 72 2.94 -2.27 8.83
CA PHE A 72 1.97 -2.76 7.85
C PHE A 72 2.55 -3.09 6.48
N GLN A 73 3.87 -3.25 6.37
CA GLN A 73 4.51 -3.74 5.16
C GLN A 73 4.28 -5.24 5.03
N THR A 74 3.91 -5.68 3.83
CA THR A 74 3.72 -7.10 3.47
C THR A 74 5.07 -7.80 3.28
N SER A 75 5.05 -9.05 2.83
CA SER A 75 6.25 -9.78 2.40
C SER A 75 6.94 -9.21 1.16
N ARG A 76 6.28 -8.28 0.45
CA ARG A 76 6.84 -7.57 -0.70
C ARG A 76 7.37 -6.23 -0.23
N GLU A 77 8.60 -5.92 -0.63
CA GLU A 77 9.21 -4.61 -0.39
C GLU A 77 8.36 -3.50 -1.00
N ASP A 78 8.25 -2.38 -0.30
CA ASP A 78 7.46 -1.21 -0.69
C ASP A 78 5.94 -1.44 -0.89
N LEU A 79 5.40 -2.59 -0.44
CA LEU A 79 3.98 -2.89 -0.48
C LEU A 79 3.40 -3.00 0.94
N PHE A 80 2.38 -2.20 1.22
CA PHE A 80 1.72 -2.10 2.52
C PHE A 80 0.26 -2.49 2.42
N CYS A 81 -0.30 -3.01 3.50
CA CYS A 81 -1.72 -3.38 3.56
C CYS A 81 -2.39 -2.70 4.75
N VAL A 82 -3.44 -1.92 4.50
CA VAL A 82 -4.23 -1.24 5.52
C VAL A 82 -5.65 -1.79 5.54
N GLY A 83 -6.21 -1.89 6.73
CA GLY A 83 -7.58 -2.31 6.94
C GLY A 83 -7.72 -3.72 7.50
N PRO A 84 -8.96 -4.24 7.61
CA PRO A 84 -9.23 -5.52 8.26
C PRO A 84 -8.48 -6.71 7.62
N LEU A 85 -8.07 -6.57 6.36
CA LEU A 85 -7.34 -7.58 5.60
C LEU A 85 -5.99 -7.96 6.22
N ASN A 86 -5.37 -7.10 7.03
CA ASN A 86 -4.11 -7.39 7.71
C ASN A 86 -4.29 -7.95 9.15
N GLY A 87 -5.54 -8.13 9.61
CA GLY A 87 -5.84 -8.67 10.94
C GLY A 87 -5.54 -7.75 12.12
N SER A 88 -5.13 -6.49 11.88
CA SER A 88 -4.82 -5.54 12.94
C SER A 88 -6.06 -5.07 13.70
N SER A 89 -5.90 -4.90 15.02
CA SER A 89 -6.93 -4.27 15.87
C SER A 89 -6.84 -2.74 15.90
N LEU A 90 -5.83 -2.14 15.25
CA LEU A 90 -5.69 -0.69 15.19
C LEU A 90 -6.72 -0.06 14.27
N LYS A 91 -7.08 1.19 14.56
CA LYS A 91 -7.92 1.98 13.67
C LYS A 91 -7.20 2.26 12.36
N ILE A 92 -7.97 2.43 11.29
CA ILE A 92 -7.44 2.70 9.93
C ILE A 92 -6.47 3.89 9.94
N GLU A 93 -6.81 4.96 10.64
CA GLU A 93 -5.97 6.15 10.75
C GLU A 93 -4.62 5.85 11.39
N GLU A 94 -4.60 5.07 12.48
CA GLU A 94 -3.37 4.69 13.18
C GLU A 94 -2.48 3.79 12.30
N GLN A 95 -3.09 2.98 11.44
CA GLN A 95 -2.33 2.16 10.48
C GLN A 95 -1.62 3.02 9.44
N TYR A 96 -2.30 4.02 8.89
CA TYR A 96 -1.70 4.99 7.96
C TYR A 96 -0.62 5.85 8.61
N GLU A 97 -0.82 6.28 9.86
CA GLU A 97 0.18 7.04 10.60
C GLU A 97 1.49 6.26 10.74
N ARG A 98 1.44 4.95 11.04
CA ARG A 98 2.65 4.11 11.09
C ARG A 98 3.35 3.99 9.74
N ILE A 99 2.59 3.87 8.65
CA ILE A 99 3.18 3.86 7.31
C ILE A 99 3.87 5.19 7.06
N LYS A 100 3.23 6.32 7.39
CA LYS A 100 3.83 7.65 7.26
C LYS A 100 5.12 7.79 8.10
N GLU A 101 5.15 7.26 9.32
CA GLU A 101 6.37 7.25 10.15
C GLU A 101 7.52 6.53 9.46
N PHE A 102 7.26 5.38 8.83
CA PHE A 102 8.25 4.66 8.02
C PHE A 102 8.78 5.52 6.85
N LEU A 103 7.90 6.29 6.18
CA LEU A 103 8.31 7.16 5.07
C LEU A 103 9.17 8.35 5.51
N MET A 104 8.90 8.88 6.69
CA MET A 104 9.61 10.05 7.21
C MET A 104 10.96 9.69 7.85
N ASN A 105 11.11 8.46 8.34
CA ASN A 105 12.33 7.96 8.99
C ASN A 105 12.63 6.52 8.51
N PRO A 106 13.12 6.33 7.26
CA PRO A 106 13.55 5.02 6.82
C PRO A 106 14.74 4.56 7.66
N ILE A 107 14.62 3.37 8.26
CA ILE A 107 15.68 2.71 9.05
C ILE A 107 16.70 2.08 8.11
#